data_AF-A0A952CAC5-F1
#
_entry.id   AF-A0A952CAC5-F1
#
_cell.length_a   1.000
_cell.length_b   1.000
_cell.length_c   1.000
_cell.angle_alpha   90.00
_cell.angle_beta   90.00
_cell.angle_gamma   90.00
#
_symmetry.space_group_name_H-M   'P 1'
#
loop_
_entity.id
_entity.type
_entity.pdbx_description
1 polymer ?
#
loop_
_entity_poly.entity_id
_entity_poly.type
_entity_poly.pdbx_seq_one_letter_code
_entity_poly.pdbx_strand_id
1 'polypeptide(L)'
;MRYLLDTHAVLWSASDSIRLSATVRRLLKERPPADFGVAAITLLEIARLGRAGEVDLKPDPSAWLEDLPQRYTILPFTPAIAWRTVNLDWSHKDPADRLICATALEHKLTLITQDREIIRWGGVPVLW
;
A
#
# COMPACT_ATOMS: atom_id res chain seq x y z
N MET A 1 -2.33 -0.69 -14.49
CA MET A 1 -1.74 -0.49 -13.15
C MET A 1 -0.48 0.35 -13.26
N ARG A 2 -0.42 1.44 -12.49
CA ARG A 2 0.69 2.41 -12.47
C ARG A 2 1.12 2.76 -11.04
N TYR A 3 0.23 2.57 -10.07
CA TYR A 3 0.43 2.97 -8.68
C TYR A 3 0.21 1.79 -7.74
N LEU A 4 1.00 1.73 -6.68
CA LEU A 4 0.78 0.85 -5.54
C LEU A 4 0.43 1.71 -4.32
N LEU A 5 -0.66 1.43 -3.62
CA LEU A 5 -0.95 2.13 -2.37
C LEU A 5 -0.28 1.41 -1.20
N ASP A 6 0.32 2.18 -0.29
CA ASP A 6 0.70 1.65 1.03
C ASP A 6 -0.52 1.44 1.93
N THR A 7 -0.28 0.86 3.10
CA THR A 7 -1.30 0.54 4.10
C THR A 7 -2.13 1.75 4.57
N HIS A 8 -1.49 2.89 4.88
CA HIS A 8 -2.19 4.10 5.30
C HIS A 8 -2.95 4.77 4.15
N ALA A 9 -2.38 4.79 2.95
CA ALA A 9 -3.03 5.32 1.76
C ALA A 9 -4.33 4.55 1.45
N VAL A 10 -4.31 3.22 1.55
CA VAL A 10 -5.53 2.39 1.42
C VAL A 10 -6.57 2.78 2.47
N LEU A 11 -6.21 2.79 3.76
CA LEU A 11 -7.13 3.11 4.85
C LEU A 11 -7.78 4.50 4.70
N TRP A 12 -6.99 5.48 4.27
CA TRP A 12 -7.46 6.85 4.12
C TRP A 12 -8.25 7.09 2.83
N SER A 13 -7.98 6.32 1.78
CA SER A 13 -8.78 6.34 0.55
C SER A 13 -10.21 5.86 0.80
N ALA A 14 -10.41 4.90 1.71
CA ALA A 14 -11.72 4.34 2.02
C ALA A 14 -12.68 5.36 2.67
N SER A 15 -12.16 6.47 3.21
CA SER A 15 -12.91 7.49 3.95
C SER A 15 -12.81 8.91 3.34
N ASP A 16 -12.25 9.05 2.12
CA ASP A 16 -11.87 10.35 1.51
C ASP A 16 -11.17 11.29 2.51
N SER A 17 -10.25 10.72 3.29
CA SER A 17 -9.66 11.40 4.45
C SER A 17 -8.86 12.63 4.06
N ILE A 18 -8.91 13.67 4.92
CA ILE A 18 -8.10 14.87 4.71
C ILE A 18 -6.58 14.59 4.77
N ARG A 19 -6.20 13.45 5.36
CA ARG A 19 -4.82 13.01 5.51
C ARG A 19 -4.14 12.63 4.19
N LEU A 20 -4.89 12.21 3.17
CA LEU A 20 -4.34 12.09 1.81
C LEU A 20 -3.93 13.47 1.31
N SER A 21 -2.83 13.58 0.57
CA SER A 21 -2.52 14.88 -0.03
C SER A 21 -3.56 15.26 -1.09
N ALA A 22 -3.60 16.55 -1.46
CA ALA A 22 -4.42 17.00 -2.57
C ALA A 22 -4.05 16.30 -3.90
N THR A 23 -2.77 16.00 -4.12
CA THR A 23 -2.27 15.30 -5.31
C THR A 23 -2.82 13.88 -5.37
N VAL A 24 -2.71 13.10 -4.29
CA VAL A 24 -3.22 11.72 -4.25
C VAL A 24 -4.73 11.67 -4.33
N ARG A 25 -5.46 12.55 -3.63
CA ARG A 25 -6.92 12.62 -3.75
C ARG A 25 -7.36 12.89 -5.19
N ARG A 26 -6.71 13.85 -5.86
CA ARG A 26 -7.01 14.16 -7.25
C ARG A 26 -6.68 12.97 -8.16
N LEU A 27 -5.54 12.33 -7.95
CA LEU A 27 -5.11 11.16 -8.70
C LEU A 27 -6.12 10.00 -8.59
N LEU A 28 -6.57 9.68 -7.38
CA LEU A 28 -7.57 8.64 -7.12
C LEU A 28 -8.93 8.94 -7.78
N LYS A 29 -9.29 10.23 -7.92
CA LYS A 29 -10.54 10.66 -8.58
C LYS A 29 -10.43 10.67 -10.11
N GLU A 30 -9.28 11.02 -10.66
CA GLU A 30 -9.07 11.21 -12.11
C GLU A 30 -8.67 9.93 -12.85
N ARG A 31 -8.19 8.89 -12.16
CA ARG A 31 -7.67 7.65 -12.77
C ARG A 31 -8.61 6.47 -12.56
N PRO A 32 -8.64 5.51 -13.50
CA PRO A 32 -9.48 4.32 -13.36
C PRO A 32 -8.98 3.40 -12.24
N PRO A 33 -9.86 2.63 -11.57
CA PRO A 33 -9.47 1.67 -10.53
C PRO A 33 -8.36 0.69 -10.95
N ALA A 34 -8.33 0.27 -12.23
CA ALA A 34 -7.31 -0.61 -12.78
C ALA A 34 -5.88 -0.01 -12.82
N ASP A 35 -5.72 1.28 -12.55
CA ASP A 35 -4.41 1.90 -12.38
C ASP A 35 -3.82 1.71 -10.98
N PHE A 36 -4.60 1.22 -10.01
CA PHE A 36 -4.21 1.11 -8.60
C PHE A 36 -4.13 -0.34 -8.14
N GLY A 37 -3.00 -0.68 -7.52
CA GLY A 37 -2.77 -1.96 -6.86
C GLY A 37 -2.51 -1.82 -5.37
N VAL A 38 -2.59 -2.94 -4.66
CA VAL A 38 -2.25 -3.08 -3.24
C VAL A 38 -1.44 -4.37 -3.09
N ALA A 39 -0.35 -4.35 -2.32
CA ALA A 39 0.41 -5.57 -2.04
C ALA A 39 -0.38 -6.49 -1.10
N ALA A 40 -0.35 -7.81 -1.30
CA ALA A 40 -1.08 -8.74 -0.45
C ALA A 40 -0.74 -8.60 1.06
N ILE A 41 0.48 -8.18 1.40
CA ILE A 41 0.89 -7.93 2.80
C ILE A 41 0.11 -6.79 3.47
N THR A 42 -0.35 -5.80 2.70
CA THR A 42 -1.15 -4.70 3.21
C THR A 42 -2.47 -5.21 3.79
N LEU A 43 -3.05 -6.30 3.25
CA LEU A 43 -4.24 -6.91 3.85
C LEU A 43 -3.94 -7.44 5.25
N LEU A 44 -2.79 -8.09 5.45
CA LEU A 44 -2.36 -8.57 6.76
C LEU A 44 -2.12 -7.41 7.74
N GLU A 45 -1.46 -6.34 7.28
CA GLU A 45 -1.25 -5.16 8.10
C GLU A 45 -2.56 -4.51 8.53
N ILE A 46 -3.52 -4.33 7.61
CA ILE A 46 -4.83 -3.77 7.93
C ILE A 46 -5.57 -4.66 8.93
N ALA A 47 -5.57 -5.97 8.70
CA ALA A 47 -6.15 -6.94 9.64
C ALA A 47 -5.52 -6.82 11.05
N ARG A 48 -4.19 -6.69 11.12
CA ARG A 48 -3.44 -6.50 12.37
C ARG A 48 -3.84 -5.20 13.07
N LEU A 49 -3.86 -4.08 12.36
CA LEU A 49 -4.23 -2.77 12.88
C LEU A 49 -5.68 -2.77 13.40
N GLY A 50 -6.61 -3.38 12.65
CA GLY A 50 -8.00 -3.52 13.07
C GLY A 50 -8.14 -4.40 14.30
N ARG A 51 -7.40 -5.52 14.36
CA ARG A 51 -7.38 -6.42 15.53
C ARG A 51 -6.83 -5.75 16.79
N ALA A 52 -5.86 -4.84 16.62
CA ALA A 52 -5.28 -4.04 17.69
C ALA A 52 -6.15 -2.84 18.10
N GLY A 53 -7.18 -2.50 17.32
CA GLY A 53 -8.04 -1.34 17.55
C GLY A 53 -7.41 0.00 17.16
N GLU A 54 -6.32 -0.03 16.38
CA GLU A 54 -5.62 1.16 15.89
C GLU A 54 -6.36 1.82 14.71
N VAL A 55 -7.18 1.05 14.00
CA VAL A 55 -8.06 1.51 12.92
C VAL A 55 -9.45 0.95 13.09
N ASP A 56 -10.47 1.73 12.71
CA ASP A 56 -11.86 1.30 12.78
C ASP A 56 -12.25 0.56 11.50
N LEU A 57 -12.35 -0.77 11.60
CA LEU A 57 -12.84 -1.65 10.53
C LEU A 57 -14.27 -2.16 10.81
N LYS A 58 -15.02 -1.50 11.71
CA LYS A 58 -16.39 -1.90 12.06
C LYS A 58 -17.35 -1.67 10.89
N PRO A 59 -18.49 -2.41 10.84
CA PRO A 59 -18.89 -3.42 11.82
C PRO A 59 -18.19 -4.78 11.66
N ASP A 60 -17.62 -5.07 10.49
CA ASP A 60 -17.02 -6.37 10.17
C ASP A 60 -15.66 -6.22 9.45
N PRO A 61 -14.53 -6.48 10.15
CA PRO A 61 -13.21 -6.44 9.55
C PRO A 61 -13.00 -7.46 8.41
N SER A 62 -13.67 -8.61 8.43
CA SER A 62 -13.56 -9.61 7.36
C SER A 62 -14.17 -9.05 6.07
N ALA A 63 -15.40 -8.55 6.16
CA ALA A 63 -16.08 -7.92 5.04
C ALA A 63 -15.29 -6.71 4.49
N TRP A 64 -14.64 -5.93 5.36
CA TRP A 64 -13.78 -4.82 4.94
C TRP A 64 -12.61 -5.30 4.07
N LEU A 65 -11.95 -6.39 4.46
CA LEU A 65 -10.85 -7.00 3.70
C LEU A 65 -11.34 -7.68 2.40
N GLU A 66 -12.56 -8.22 2.40
CA GLU A 66 -13.18 -8.82 1.20
C GLU A 66 -13.61 -7.78 0.15
N ASP A 67 -13.84 -6.53 0.55
CA ASP A 67 -14.17 -5.42 -0.36
C ASP A 67 -12.93 -4.84 -1.07
N LEU A 68 -11.74 -4.98 -0.47
CA LEU A 68 -10.47 -4.46 -1.01
C LEU A 68 -10.20 -4.91 -2.47
N PRO A 69 -10.32 -6.21 -2.82
CA PRO A 69 -10.17 -6.69 -4.19
C PRO A 69 -11.18 -6.12 -5.20
N GLN A 70 -12.32 -5.58 -4.74
CA GLN A 70 -13.30 -4.92 -5.61
C GLN A 70 -12.85 -3.51 -6.02
N ARG A 71 -11.95 -2.89 -5.23
CA ARG A 71 -11.47 -1.52 -5.43
C ARG A 71 -10.06 -1.47 -6.04
N TYR A 72 -9.24 -2.47 -5.74
CA TYR A 72 -7.82 -2.48 -6.09
C TYR A 72 -7.38 -3.84 -6.62
N THR A 73 -6.38 -3.83 -7.50
CA THR A 73 -5.71 -5.07 -7.90
C THR A 73 -4.80 -5.55 -6.78
N ILE A 74 -5.12 -6.69 -6.16
CA ILE A 74 -4.26 -7.28 -5.13
C ILE A 74 -3.09 -8.00 -5.80
N LEU A 75 -1.87 -7.57 -5.49
CA LEU A 75 -0.65 -8.15 -6.02
C LEU A 75 -0.15 -9.28 -5.11
N PRO A 76 0.04 -10.50 -5.66
CA PRO A 76 0.40 -11.66 -4.86
C PRO A 76 1.84 -11.55 -4.36
N PHE A 77 2.13 -12.20 -3.23
CA PHE A 77 3.49 -12.40 -2.79
C PHE A 77 4.14 -13.54 -3.58
N THR A 78 5.16 -13.21 -4.39
CA THR A 78 5.84 -14.17 -5.28
C THR A 78 7.29 -14.40 -4.84
N PRO A 79 7.95 -15.49 -5.31
CA PRO A 79 9.38 -15.71 -5.04
C PRO A 79 10.30 -14.55 -5.47
N ALA A 80 9.98 -13.88 -6.58
CA ALA A 80 10.74 -12.71 -7.05
C ALA A 80 10.63 -11.54 -6.06
N ILE A 81 9.42 -11.26 -5.56
CA ILE A 81 9.19 -10.25 -4.52
C ILE A 81 9.91 -10.65 -3.23
N ALA A 82 9.90 -11.93 -2.85
CA ALA A 82 10.60 -12.43 -1.66
C ALA A 82 12.10 -12.16 -1.74
N TRP A 83 12.72 -12.53 -2.86
CA TRP A 83 14.14 -12.32 -3.07
C TRP A 83 14.49 -10.83 -3.13
N ARG A 84 13.68 -10.02 -3.81
CA ARG A 84 13.89 -8.56 -3.87
C ARG A 84 13.80 -7.92 -2.48
N THR A 85 12.85 -8.33 -1.65
CA THR A 85 12.61 -7.79 -0.30
C THR A 85 13.86 -7.84 0.58
N VAL A 86 14.59 -8.96 0.56
CA VAL A 86 15.82 -9.12 1.36
C VAL A 86 17.04 -8.44 0.75
N ASN A 87 17.00 -8.13 -0.56
CA ASN A 87 18.11 -7.51 -1.29
C ASN A 87 17.94 -5.99 -1.53
N LEU A 88 16.92 -5.35 -0.95
CA LEU A 88 16.84 -3.88 -0.97
C LEU A 88 18.02 -3.31 -0.18
N ASP A 89 18.80 -2.44 -0.81
CA ASP A 89 19.85 -1.63 -0.17
C ASP A 89 19.23 -0.53 0.68
N TRP A 90 18.60 -0.96 1.78
CA TRP A 90 17.85 -0.13 2.71
C TRP A 90 18.04 -0.68 4.11
N SER A 91 18.43 0.16 5.07
CA SER A 91 18.68 -0.24 6.45
C SER A 91 17.41 -0.50 7.27
N HIS A 92 16.23 -0.11 6.75
CA HIS A 92 14.96 -0.31 7.43
C HIS A 92 14.65 -1.79 7.62
N LYS A 93 14.12 -2.13 8.79
CA LYS A 93 13.91 -3.52 9.22
C LYS A 93 12.46 -3.95 9.19
N ASP A 94 11.52 -3.06 8.95
CA ASP A 94 10.11 -3.44 8.90
C ASP A 94 9.86 -4.36 7.69
N PRO A 95 9.42 -5.61 7.91
CA PRO A 95 9.24 -6.57 6.83
C PRO A 95 8.09 -6.19 5.90
N ALA A 96 7.04 -5.51 6.38
CA ALA A 96 5.91 -5.12 5.57
C ALA A 96 6.27 -3.96 4.63
N ASP A 97 6.92 -2.91 5.14
CA ASP A 97 7.39 -1.79 4.31
C ASP A 97 8.34 -2.26 3.21
N ARG A 98 9.28 -3.14 3.56
CA ARG A 98 10.21 -3.72 2.57
C ARG A 98 9.46 -4.52 1.51
N LEU A 99 8.45 -5.29 1.90
CA LEU A 99 7.68 -6.11 0.97
C LEU A 99 6.80 -5.25 0.06
N ILE A 100 6.21 -4.17 0.57
CA ILE A 100 5.48 -3.17 -0.22
C ILE A 100 6.41 -2.52 -1.24
N CYS A 101 7.58 -2.03 -0.81
CA CYS A 101 8.58 -1.43 -1.70
C CYS A 101 9.07 -2.43 -2.76
N ALA A 102 9.37 -3.67 -2.37
CA ALA A 102 9.77 -4.71 -3.29
C ALA A 102 8.65 -5.04 -4.31
N THR A 103 7.39 -5.10 -3.87
CA THR A 103 6.24 -5.30 -4.75
C THR A 103 6.13 -4.16 -5.77
N ALA A 104 6.23 -2.89 -5.33
CA ALA A 104 6.21 -1.75 -6.23
C ALA A 104 7.34 -1.82 -7.27
N LEU A 105 8.56 -2.13 -6.84
CA LEU A 105 9.73 -2.25 -7.72
C LEU A 105 9.62 -3.39 -8.72
N GLU A 106 9.17 -4.56 -8.28
CA GLU A 106 9.00 -5.73 -9.16
C GLU A 106 7.98 -5.46 -10.28
N HIS A 107 6.91 -4.72 -9.94
CA HIS A 107 5.85 -4.36 -10.88
C HIS A 107 6.08 -3.00 -11.58
N LYS A 108 7.21 -2.31 -11.33
CA LYS A 108 7.54 -0.98 -11.88
C LYS A 108 6.47 0.08 -11.61
N LEU A 109 5.95 0.10 -10.39
CA LEU A 109 4.89 1.01 -9.96
C LEU A 109 5.44 2.17 -9.14
N THR A 110 4.75 3.30 -9.19
CA THR A 110 4.97 4.41 -8.25
C THR A 110 4.24 4.10 -6.95
N LEU A 111 4.97 4.10 -5.84
CA LEU A 111 4.41 3.88 -4.51
C LEU A 111 3.73 5.15 -4.00
N ILE A 112 2.47 5.04 -3.60
CA ILE A 112 1.71 6.09 -2.93
C ILE A 112 1.92 5.91 -1.43
N THR A 113 2.76 6.76 -0.85
CA THR A 113 3.12 6.70 0.58
C THR A 113 3.53 8.08 1.10
N GLN A 114 3.19 8.36 2.35
CA GLN A 114 3.74 9.49 3.13
C GLN A 114 4.90 9.07 4.03
N ASP A 115 5.28 7.80 4.02
CA ASP A 115 6.29 7.27 4.91
C ASP A 115 7.64 7.97 4.64
N ARG A 116 8.14 8.65 5.68
CA ARG A 116 9.35 9.46 5.55
C ARG A 116 10.60 8.60 5.45
N GLU A 117 10.61 7.37 5.94
CA GLU A 117 11.75 6.46 5.79
C GLU A 117 11.85 5.97 4.35
N ILE A 118 10.73 5.58 3.75
CA ILE A 118 10.65 5.19 2.34
C ILE A 118 11.02 6.36 1.42
N ILE A 119 10.44 7.54 1.66
CA ILE A 119 10.73 8.75 0.86
C ILE A 119 12.22 9.12 0.95
N ARG A 120 12.80 9.10 2.16
CA ARG A 120 14.23 9.43 2.34
C ARG A 120 15.15 8.39 1.71
N TRP A 121 14.75 7.13 1.71
CA TRP A 121 15.51 6.07 1.07
C TRP A 121 15.60 6.25 -0.44
N GLY A 122 14.49 6.63 -1.09
CA GLY A 122 14.49 6.99 -2.51
C GLY A 122 14.75 5.84 -3.49
N GLY A 123 14.79 4.58 -3.01
CA GLY A 123 15.03 3.40 -3.85
C GLY A 123 13.81 2.90 -4.62
N VAL A 124 12.64 3.54 -4.45
CA VAL A 124 11.40 3.30 -5.21
C VAL A 124 10.79 4.66 -5.60
N PRO A 125 10.19 4.80 -6.81
CA PRO A 125 9.46 6.01 -7.15
C PRO A 125 8.30 6.23 -6.20
N VAL A 126 8.20 7.41 -5.58
CA VAL A 126 7.15 7.77 -4.63
C VAL A 126 6.32 8.94 -5.15
N LEU A 127 5.03 8.92 -4.84
CA LEU A 127 4.12 10.06 -4.96
C LEU A 127 3.35 10.21 -3.64
N TRP A 128 3.30 11.44 -3.11
CA TRP A 128 2.40 11.79 -2.01
C TRP A 128 1.56 12.99 -2.35
#